data_AF-E8QYW1-F1
#
_entry.id   AF-E8QYW1-F1
#
_cell.length_a   1.000
_cell.length_b   1.000
_cell.length_c   1.000
_cell.angle_alpha   90.00
_cell.angle_beta   90.00
_cell.angle_gamma   90.00
#
_symmetry.space_group_name_H-M   'P 1'
#
loop_
_entity.id
_entity.type
_entity.pdbx_description
1 polymer ?
#
loop_
_entity_poly.entity_id
_entity_poly.type
_entity_poly.pdbx_seq_one_letter_code
_entity_poly.pdbx_strand_id
1 'polypeptide(L)' 'MRTANLISASTRLDNAIKTLDRCWDTLRDSWRDRKANEFETEFLAPLKRQVQGTVQAMAELGELLERMYRDCE' A
#
# COMPACT_ATOMS: atom_id res chain seq x y z
N MET A 1 -12.79 7.33 -17.47
CA MET A 1 -12.68 6.63 -16.18
C MET A 1 -11.95 7.57 -15.24
N ARG A 2 -12.66 8.22 -14.31
CA ARG A 2 -12.16 9.42 -13.60
C ARG A 2 -10.96 9.09 -12.70
N THR A 3 -9.86 9.81 -12.85
CA THR A 3 -8.63 9.76 -12.04
C THR A 3 -8.87 9.69 -10.53
N ALA A 4 -9.96 10.30 -10.05
CA ALA A 4 -10.47 10.18 -8.68
C ALA A 4 -10.63 8.72 -8.18
N ASN A 5 -10.93 7.77 -9.06
CA ASN A 5 -11.03 6.35 -8.70
C ASN A 5 -9.65 5.73 -8.40
N LEU A 6 -8.61 6.14 -9.14
CA LEU A 6 -7.25 5.64 -8.93
C LEU A 6 -6.66 6.17 -7.61
N ILE A 7 -6.86 7.46 -7.34
CA ILE A 7 -6.41 8.12 -6.10
C ILE A 7 -7.11 7.51 -4.88
N SER A 8 -8.43 7.33 -4.95
CA SER A 8 -9.18 6.70 -3.85
C SER A 8 -8.81 5.23 -3.64
N ALA A 9 -8.55 4.46 -4.70
CA ALA A 9 -8.06 3.10 -4.59
C ALA A 9 -6.68 3.03 -3.93
N SER A 10 -5.75 3.92 -4.31
CA SER A 10 -4.42 4.03 -3.70
C SER A 10 -4.51 4.37 -2.21
N THR A 11 -5.37 5.33 -1.86
CA THR A 11 -5.63 5.71 -0.46
C THR A 11 -6.20 4.55 0.37
N ARG A 12 -7.11 3.75 -0.22
CA ARG A 12 -7.66 2.57 0.46
C ARG A 12 -6.59 1.50 0.70
N LEU A 13 -5.70 1.31 -0.27
CA LEU A 13 -4.61 0.36 -0.16
C LEU A 13 -3.59 0.79 0.92
N ASP A 14 -3.23 2.07 0.95
CA ASP A 14 -2.35 2.65 1.98
C ASP A 14 -2.96 2.53 3.40
N ASN A 15 -4.27 2.75 3.54
CA ASN A 15 -4.95 2.57 4.82
C ASN A 15 -5.00 1.09 5.25
N ALA A 16 -5.16 0.17 4.29
CA ALA A 16 -5.17 -1.26 4.57
C ALA A 16 -3.81 -1.73 5.10
N ILE A 17 -2.69 -1.27 4.50
CA ILE A 17 -1.35 -1.66 4.96
C ILE A 17 -1.02 -1.08 6.34
N LYS A 18 -1.42 0.17 6.62
CA LYS A 18 -1.31 0.77 7.96
C LYS A 18 -2.12 0.02 9.01
N THR A 19 -3.28 -0.51 8.63
CA THR A 19 -4.11 -1.33 9.52
C THR A 19 -3.43 -2.67 9.80
N LEU A 20 -2.87 -3.31 8.77
CA LEU A 20 -2.08 -4.53 8.92
C LEU A 20 -0.89 -4.32 9.87
N ASP A 21 -0.18 -3.20 9.73
CA ASP A 21 0.95 -2.86 10.60
C ASP A 21 0.55 -2.78 12.06
N ARG A 22 -0.54 -2.07 12.38
CA ARG A 22 -1.04 -1.99 13.76
C ARG A 22 -1.44 -3.36 14.33
N CYS A 23 -2.10 -4.18 13.50
CA CYS A 23 -2.45 -5.55 13.89
C CYS A 23 -1.20 -6.39 14.15
N TRP A 24 -0.16 -6.24 13.32
CA TRP A 24 1.11 -6.92 13.51
C TRP A 24 1.81 -6.49 14.80
N ASP A 25 1.89 -5.18 15.06
CA ASP A 25 2.50 -4.64 16.29
C ASP A 25 1.80 -5.19 17.55
N THR A 26 0.46 -5.22 17.53
CA THR A 26 -0.33 -5.81 18.62
C THR A 26 -0.08 -7.30 18.77
N LEU A 27 0.01 -8.04 17.66
CA LEU A 27 0.27 -9.47 17.68
C LEU A 27 1.68 -9.77 18.21
N ARG A 28 2.66 -8.91 17.89
CA ARG A 28 4.05 -9.00 18.37
C ARG A 28 4.19 -8.82 19.87
N ASP A 29 3.20 -8.29 20.57
CA ASP A 29 3.22 -8.25 22.03
C ASP A 29 3.09 -9.64 22.66
N SER A 30 2.33 -10.53 22.03
CA SER A 30 2.12 -11.89 22.51
C SER A 30 2.91 -12.94 21.73
N TRP A 31 3.23 -12.68 20.46
CA TRP A 31 3.92 -13.60 19.56
C TRP A 31 5.34 -13.13 19.24
N ARG A 32 6.31 -13.61 20.04
CA ARG A 32 7.71 -13.17 20.01
C ARG A 32 8.73 -14.24 19.63
N ASP A 33 8.26 -15.40 19.18
CA ASP A 33 9.13 -16.51 18.85
C ASP A 33 9.82 -16.34 17.48
N ARG A 34 10.62 -17.34 17.11
CA ARG A 34 11.28 -17.41 15.80
C ARG A 34 10.27 -17.38 14.64
N LYS A 35 9.10 -17.98 14.80
CA LYS A 35 8.07 -18.05 13.74
C LYS A 35 7.47 -16.67 13.46
N ALA A 36 7.31 -15.84 14.48
CA ALA A 36 6.91 -14.44 14.29
C ALA A 36 7.93 -13.67 13.44
N ASN A 37 9.23 -13.85 13.70
CA ASN A 37 10.28 -13.18 12.91
C ASN A 37 10.34 -13.71 11.47
N GLU A 38 10.17 -15.03 11.27
CA GLU A 38 10.06 -15.63 9.94
C GLU A 38 8.86 -15.07 9.19
N PHE A 39 7.69 -14.98 9.84
CA PHE A 39 6.48 -14.45 9.24
C PHE A 39 6.66 -13.00 8.77
N GLU A 40 7.27 -12.16 9.62
CA GLU A 40 7.56 -10.78 9.26
C GLU A 40 8.48 -10.67 8.06
N THR A 41 9.54 -11.48 8.04
CA THR A 41 10.59 -11.38 7.02
C THR A 41 10.16 -11.98 5.69
N GLU A 42 9.46 -13.11 5.71
CA GLU A 42 9.08 -13.87 4.51
C GLU A 42 7.79 -13.37 3.87
N PHE A 43 6.85 -12.80 4.66
CA PHE A 43 5.53 -12.42 4.16
C PHE A 43 5.25 -10.93 4.31
N LEU A 44 5.38 -10.36 5.51
CA LEU A 44 4.98 -8.97 5.74
C LEU A 44 5.92 -7.97 5.06
N ALA A 45 7.23 -8.12 5.22
CA ALA A 45 8.19 -7.19 4.63
C ALA A 45 8.13 -7.16 3.08
N PRO A 46 8.05 -8.29 2.37
CA PRO A 46 7.82 -8.29 0.92
C PRO A 46 6.48 -7.66 0.53
N LEU A 47 5.40 -7.98 1.24
CA LEU A 47 4.08 -7.43 0.98
C LEU A 47 4.06 -5.90 1.14
N LYS A 48 4.62 -5.38 2.24
CA LYS A 48 4.72 -3.93 2.48
C LYS A 48 5.45 -3.22 1.35
N ARG A 49 6.58 -3.76 0.89
CA ARG A 49 7.34 -3.21 -0.25
C ARG A 49 6.53 -3.20 -1.54
N GLN A 50 5.83 -4.29 -1.85
CA GLN A 50 4.99 -4.38 -3.05
C GLN A 50 3.83 -3.38 -3.00
N VAL A 51 3.19 -3.24 -1.85
CA VAL A 51 2.09 -2.29 -1.65
C VAL A 51 2.56 -0.85 -1.81
N GLN A 52 3.69 -0.49 -1.18
CA GLN A 52 4.29 0.84 -1.33
C GLN A 52 4.59 1.17 -2.80
N GLY A 53 5.22 0.24 -3.53
CA GLY A 53 5.48 0.43 -4.96
C GLY A 53 4.20 0.58 -5.78
N THR A 54 3.15 -0.17 -5.44
CA THR A 54 1.84 -0.08 -6.10
C THR A 54 1.16 1.26 -5.85
N VAL A 55 1.13 1.72 -4.59
CA VAL A 55 0.57 3.02 -4.19
C VAL A 55 1.25 4.15 -4.95
N GLN A 56 2.58 4.09 -5.06
CA GLN A 56 3.37 5.07 -5.79
C GLN A 56 3.06 5.04 -7.31
N ALA A 57 3.07 3.87 -7.94
CA ALA A 57 2.73 3.74 -9.36
C ALA A 57 1.32 4.24 -9.66
N MET A 58 0.35 3.99 -8.77
CA MET A 58 -1.01 4.50 -8.89
C MET A 58 -1.06 6.03 -8.78
N ALA A 59 -0.25 6.65 -7.92
CA ALA A 59 -0.17 8.11 -7.83
C ALA A 59 0.39 8.71 -9.13
N GLU A 60 1.49 8.16 -9.63
CA GLU A 60 2.14 8.60 -10.88
C GLU A 60 1.19 8.47 -12.09
N LEU A 61 0.46 7.35 -12.20
CA LEU A 61 -0.55 7.15 -13.23
C LEU A 61 -1.71 8.15 -13.11
N GLY A 62 -2.14 8.47 -11.89
CA GLY A 62 -3.16 9.47 -11.62
C GLY A 62 -2.75 10.84 -12.16
N GLU A 63 -1.53 11.27 -11.84
CA GLU A 63 -0.99 12.54 -12.32
C GLU A 63 -0.85 12.60 -13.84
N LEU A 64 -0.35 11.52 -14.46
CA LEU A 64 -0.19 11.44 -15.91
C LEU A 64 -1.54 11.58 -16.62
N LEU A 65 -2.56 10.85 -16.15
CA LEU A 65 -3.90 10.91 -16.71
C LEU A 65 -4.53 12.30 -16.56
N GLU A 66 -4.30 12.99 -15.45
CA GLU A 66 -4.77 14.38 -15.27
C GLU A 66 -4.07 15.36 -16.21
N ARG A 67 -2.76 15.19 -16.45
CA ARG A 67 -2.04 16.00 -17.44
C ARG A 67 -2.57 15.78 -18.85
N MET A 68 -2.70 14.52 -19.27
CA MET A 68 -3.24 14.18 -20.59
C MET A 68 -4.66 14.73 -20.80
N TYR A 69 -5.49 14.72 -19.76
CA TYR A 69 -6.83 15.31 -19.84
C TYR A 69 -6.78 16.82 -20.07
N ARG A 70 -5.94 17.54 -19.32
CA ARG A 70 -5.74 18.99 -19.50
C ARG A 70 -5.16 19.36 -20.87
N ASP A 71 -4.28 18.53 -21.42
CA ASP A 71 -3.65 18.79 -22.72
C ASP A 71 -4.60 18.54 -23.91
N CYS A 72 -5.71 17.82 -23.67
CA CYS A 72 -6.73 17.50 -24.69
C CYS A 72 -7.99 18.39 -24.60
N GLU A 73 -8.05 19.29 -23.62
CA GLU A 73 -9.11 20.29 -23.42
C GLU A 73 -8.67 21.65 -23.96
#